data_AF-A0A1G4VI91-F1
#
_entry.id   AF-A0A1G4VI91-F1
#
_cell.length_a   1.000
_cell.length_b   1.000
_cell.length_c   1.000
_cell.angle_alpha   90.00
_cell.angle_beta   90.00
_cell.angle_gamma   90.00
#
_symmetry.space_group_name_H-M   'P 1'
#
loop_
_entity.id
_entity.type
_entity.pdbx_description
1 polymer ?
#
loop_
_entity_poly.entity_id
_entity_poly.type
_entity_poly.pdbx_seq_one_letter_code
_entity_poly.pdbx_strand_id
1 'polypeptide(L)'
;MKDSETILDGVVDVIVKTLGVEERAHTLTASTALFGGMPELDSLAVVALAVALERAYGFEIDDEDFRGEVFETIGTLAGFVEDQLRNQTHRPAVGAR
;
A
#
# COMPACT_ATOMS: atom_id res chain seq x y z
N MET A 1 20.48 12.34 3.80
CA MET A 1 19.97 12.22 2.41
C MET A 1 18.99 11.06 2.34
N LYS A 2 17.86 11.16 3.06
CA LYS A 2 16.70 10.26 2.89
C LYS A 2 15.39 11.04 3.09
N ASP A 3 15.44 12.36 2.91
CA ASP A 3 14.41 13.31 3.34
C ASP A 3 13.43 13.63 2.19
N SER A 4 13.27 12.70 1.26
CA SER A 4 12.19 12.70 0.29
C SER A 4 11.52 11.33 0.42
N GLU A 5 10.81 11.15 1.53
CA GLU A 5 9.98 9.98 1.77
C GLU A 5 8.95 9.93 0.64
N THR A 6 9.24 9.13 -0.37
CA THR A 6 8.37 8.95 -1.52
C THR A 6 7.27 8.00 -1.07
N ILE A 7 6.04 8.14 -1.60
CA ILE A 7 4.93 7.22 -1.29
C ILE A 7 5.37 5.76 -1.39
N LEU A 8 6.24 5.44 -2.35
CA LEU A 8 6.88 4.14 -2.49
C LEU A 8 7.58 3.63 -1.22
N ASP A 9 8.41 4.44 -0.55
CA ASP A 9 9.15 4.03 0.65
C ASP A 9 8.20 3.76 1.82
N GLY A 10 7.17 4.60 1.97
CA GLY A 10 6.11 4.38 2.96
C GLY A 10 5.28 3.12 2.67
N VAL A 11 4.94 2.85 1.41
CA VAL A 11 4.25 1.60 1.04
C VAL A 11 5.13 0.39 1.30
N VAL A 12 6.42 0.45 0.98
CA VAL A 12 7.39 -0.61 1.32
C VAL A 12 7.42 -0.85 2.82
N ASP A 13 7.51 0.20 3.64
CA ASP A 13 7.50 0.10 5.11
C ASP A 13 6.23 -0.60 5.63
N VAL A 14 5.05 -0.23 5.10
CA VAL A 14 3.78 -0.86 5.47
C VAL A 14 3.75 -2.33 5.06
N ILE A 15 4.21 -2.67 3.85
CA ILE A 15 4.28 -4.06 3.38
C ILE A 15 5.17 -4.88 4.30
N VAL A 16 6.39 -4.42 4.57
CA VAL A 16 7.34 -5.22 5.36
C VAL A 16 6.91 -5.40 6.80
N LYS A 17 6.25 -4.39 7.40
CA LYS A 17 5.66 -4.50 8.73
C LYS A 17 4.47 -5.45 8.76
N THR A 18 3.64 -5.43 7.72
CA THR A 18 2.47 -6.31 7.63
C THR A 18 2.88 -7.76 7.44
N LEU A 19 3.89 -8.01 6.59
CA LEU A 19 4.37 -9.35 6.26
C LEU A 19 5.48 -9.86 7.20
N GLY A 20 6.02 -9.00 8.07
CA GLY A 20 7.12 -9.34 8.97
C GLY A 20 8.47 -9.56 8.25
N VAL A 21 8.69 -8.90 7.11
CA VAL A 21 9.88 -9.04 6.25
C VAL A 21 10.73 -7.77 6.23
N GLU A 22 10.84 -7.08 7.36
CA GLU A 22 11.58 -5.81 7.52
C GLU A 22 13.04 -5.91 7.06
N GLU A 23 13.67 -7.09 7.23
CA GLU A 23 14.99 -7.42 6.70
C GLU A 23 15.09 -7.17 5.18
N ARG A 24 14.03 -7.49 4.43
CA ARG A 24 14.03 -7.42 2.97
C ARG A 24 13.65 -6.04 2.45
N ALA A 25 13.25 -5.10 3.30
CA ALA A 25 12.77 -3.77 2.89
C ALA A 25 13.73 -3.07 1.91
N HIS A 26 15.04 -3.17 2.14
CA HIS A 26 16.07 -2.54 1.30
C HIS A 26 16.24 -3.19 -0.09
N THR A 27 15.69 -4.38 -0.29
CA THR A 27 15.72 -5.11 -1.56
C THR A 27 14.46 -4.90 -2.40
N LEU A 28 13.42 -4.33 -1.78
CA LEU A 28 12.14 -4.06 -2.43
C LEU A 28 12.21 -2.76 -3.21
N THR A 29 11.76 -2.81 -4.47
CA THR A 29 11.77 -1.67 -5.39
C THR A 29 10.42 -1.55 -6.08
N ALA A 30 10.17 -0.44 -6.77
CA ALA A 30 8.93 -0.24 -7.53
C ALA A 30 8.65 -1.37 -8.55
N SER A 31 9.68 -2.00 -9.10
CA SER A 31 9.54 -3.10 -10.07
C SER A 31 9.38 -4.49 -9.42
N THR A 32 9.43 -4.57 -8.09
CA THR A 32 9.27 -5.84 -7.38
C THR A 32 7.81 -6.28 -7.45
N ALA A 33 7.59 -7.51 -7.90
CA ALA A 33 6.25 -8.09 -7.96
C ALA A 33 5.73 -8.45 -6.56
N LEU A 34 4.48 -8.11 -6.26
CA LEU A 34 3.85 -8.51 -4.99
C LEU A 34 3.32 -9.93 -5.12
N PHE A 35 2.37 -10.16 -6.04
CA PHE A 35 1.93 -11.53 -6.34
C PHE A 35 3.02 -12.32 -7.08
N GLY A 36 3.32 -13.52 -6.57
CA GLY A 36 4.36 -14.40 -7.10
C GLY A 36 5.79 -14.02 -6.69
N GLY A 37 6.02 -12.76 -6.28
CA GLY A 37 7.31 -12.29 -5.76
C GLY A 37 7.42 -12.38 -4.23
N MET A 38 6.30 -12.26 -3.50
CA MET A 38 6.24 -12.41 -2.05
C MET A 38 5.39 -13.62 -1.65
N PRO A 39 6.00 -14.72 -1.19
CA PRO A 39 5.25 -15.87 -0.71
C PRO A 39 4.43 -15.59 0.55
N GLU A 40 4.75 -14.55 1.31
CA GLU A 40 4.05 -14.14 2.53
C GLU A 40 2.73 -13.40 2.24
N LEU A 41 2.55 -12.91 1.00
CA LEU A 41 1.34 -12.18 0.59
C LEU A 41 0.19 -13.16 0.28
N ASP A 42 -0.35 -13.77 1.33
CA ASP A 42 -1.52 -14.64 1.29
C ASP A 42 -2.85 -13.86 1.25
N SER A 43 -3.96 -14.58 1.04
CA SER A 43 -5.32 -13.99 1.00
C SER A 43 -5.68 -13.19 2.26
N LEU A 44 -5.17 -13.59 3.43
CA LEU A 44 -5.37 -12.85 4.68
C LEU A 44 -4.42 -11.65 4.81
N ALA A 45 -3.19 -11.79 4.30
CA ALA A 45 -2.20 -10.71 4.33
C ALA A 45 -2.61 -9.54 3.44
N VAL A 46 -3.29 -9.81 2.32
CA VAL A 46 -3.89 -8.79 1.45
C VAL A 46 -4.88 -7.90 2.23
N VAL A 47 -5.77 -8.50 3.02
CA VAL A 47 -6.73 -7.76 3.84
C VAL A 47 -6.01 -6.98 4.94
N ALA A 48 -5.02 -7.57 5.60
CA ALA A 48 -4.22 -6.87 6.61
C ALA A 48 -3.45 -5.69 6.01
N LEU A 49 -2.94 -5.82 4.79
CA LEU A 49 -2.21 -4.79 4.08
C LEU A 49 -3.12 -3.63 3.69
N ALA A 50 -4.34 -3.91 3.22
CA ALA A 50 -5.36 -2.89 2.96
C ALA A 50 -5.58 -2.03 4.21
N VAL A 51 -5.92 -2.69 5.32
CA VAL A 51 -6.19 -2.03 6.60
C VAL A 51 -4.97 -1.25 7.12
N ALA A 52 -3.76 -1.78 6.91
CA ALA A 52 -2.54 -1.10 7.32
C ALA A 52 -2.29 0.18 6.51
N LEU A 53 -2.53 0.15 5.19
CA LEU A 53 -2.42 1.33 4.32
C LEU A 53 -3.49 2.38 4.68
N GLU A 54 -4.74 1.97 4.86
CA GLU A 54 -5.82 2.86 5.29
C GLU A 54 -5.46 3.58 6.60
N ARG A 55 -4.91 2.85 7.57
CA ARG A 55 -4.47 3.41 8.86
C ARG A 55 -3.23 4.30 8.75
N ALA A 56 -2.27 3.94 7.90
CA ALA A 56 -1.03 4.69 7.74
C ALA A 56 -1.25 6.05 7.08
N TYR A 57 -2.15 6.11 6.11
CA TYR A 57 -2.36 7.29 5.27
C TYR A 57 -3.72 7.98 5.50
N GLY A 58 -4.61 7.36 6.27
CA GLY A 58 -5.91 7.94 6.63
C GLY A 58 -6.95 7.94 5.52
N PHE A 59 -6.85 7.03 4.54
CA PHE A 59 -7.82 6.87 3.46
C PHE A 59 -8.63 5.58 3.60
N GLU A 60 -9.71 5.45 2.84
CA GLU A 60 -10.47 4.20 2.69
C GLU A 60 -10.14 3.57 1.34
N ILE A 61 -9.97 2.25 1.35
CA ILE A 61 -9.68 1.43 0.19
C ILE A 61 -10.94 0.62 -0.12
N ASP A 62 -11.46 0.75 -1.34
CA ASP A 62 -12.57 -0.11 -1.77
C ASP A 62 -12.05 -1.49 -2.17
N ASP A 63 -12.75 -2.52 -1.72
CA ASP A 63 -12.44 -3.91 -2.05
C ASP A 63 -12.40 -4.17 -3.56
N GLU A 64 -13.19 -3.46 -4.38
CA GLU A 64 -13.20 -3.63 -5.83
C GLU A 64 -11.97 -3.01 -6.51
N ASP A 65 -11.45 -1.91 -5.94
CA ASP A 65 -10.27 -1.19 -6.45
C ASP A 65 -8.96 -1.87 -5.98
N PHE A 66 -8.99 -2.48 -4.81
CA PHE A 66 -7.83 -3.14 -4.19
C PHE A 66 -7.65 -4.58 -4.66
N ARG A 67 -7.63 -4.82 -5.98
CA ARG A 67 -7.50 -6.16 -6.58
C ARG A 67 -6.77 -6.14 -7.92
N GLY A 68 -6.30 -7.32 -8.34
CA GLY A 68 -5.75 -7.52 -9.68
C GLY A 68 -4.45 -6.74 -9.91
N GLU A 69 -4.55 -5.67 -10.68
CA GLU A 69 -3.41 -4.89 -11.21
C GLU A 69 -2.67 -4.09 -10.13
N VAL A 70 -3.36 -3.61 -9.09
CA VAL A 70 -2.71 -2.89 -7.97
C VAL A 70 -1.69 -3.75 -7.20
N PHE A 71 -1.81 -5.07 -7.29
CA PHE A 71 -0.86 -6.02 -6.69
C PHE A 71 0.14 -6.62 -7.69
N GLU A 72 0.24 -6.07 -8.91
CA GLU A 72 1.30 -6.51 -9.83
C GLU A 72 2.67 -6.17 -9.26
N THR A 73 2.88 -4.92 -8.87
CA THR A 73 4.15 -4.44 -8.33
C THR A 73 3.98 -3.44 -7.21
N ILE A 74 5.02 -3.27 -6.40
CA ILE A 74 5.06 -2.23 -5.35
C ILE A 74 4.87 -0.84 -5.95
N GLY A 75 5.39 -0.59 -7.16
CA GLY A 75 5.20 0.68 -7.87
C GLY A 75 3.74 0.95 -8.21
N THR A 76 3.01 -0.08 -8.67
CA THR A 76 1.57 0.05 -8.95
C THR A 76 0.79 0.35 -7.68
N LEU A 77 1.08 -0.36 -6.58
CA LEU A 77 0.44 -0.12 -5.28
C LEU A 77 0.73 1.29 -4.75
N ALA A 78 1.97 1.77 -4.87
CA ALA A 78 2.34 3.12 -4.47
C ALA A 78 1.65 4.19 -5.33
N GLY A 79 1.51 3.96 -6.63
CA GLY A 79 0.73 4.83 -7.52
C GLY A 79 -0.75 4.89 -7.13
N PHE A 80 -1.34 3.76 -6.76
CA PHE A 80 -2.71 3.70 -6.26
C PHE A 80 -2.90 4.50 -4.96
N VAL A 81 -1.97 4.35 -3.99
CA VAL A 81 -2.00 5.14 -2.75
C VAL A 81 -1.88 6.63 -3.03
N GLU A 82 -0.99 7.02 -3.94
CA GLU A 82 -0.84 8.43 -4.34
C GLU A 82 -2.13 8.98 -4.98
N ASP A 83 -2.79 8.20 -5.83
CA ASP A 83 -4.06 8.59 -6.45
C ASP A 83 -5.17 8.75 -5.40
N GLN A 84 -5.29 7.80 -4.48
CA GLN A 84 -6.26 7.90 -3.38
C GLN A 84 -6.02 9.14 -2.53
N LEU A 85 -4.78 9.45 -2.14
CA LEU A 85 -4.45 10.66 -1.39
C LEU A 85 -4.84 11.95 -2.13
N ARG A 86 -4.66 11.97 -3.46
CA ARG A 86 -5.10 13.09 -4.30
C ARG A 86 -6.62 13.20 -4.36
N ASN A 87 -7.32 12.07 -4.49
CA ASN A 87 -8.78 12.01 -4.61
C ASN A 87 -9.49 12.32 -3.28
N GLN A 88 -8.88 11.95 -2.14
CA GLN A 88 -9.35 12.24 -0.77
C GLN A 88 -9.45 13.74 -0.47
N THR A 89 -8.62 14.56 -1.11
CA THR A 89 -8.63 16.03 -0.93
C THR A 89 -9.95 16.66 -1.40
N HIS A 90 -10.81 15.92 -2.11
CA HIS A 90 -12.09 16.41 -2.62
C HIS A 90 -13.35 15.79 -1.98
N ARG A 91 -13.23 14.89 -1.00
CA ARG A 91 -14.41 14.29 -0.36
C ARG A 91 -14.83 15.10 0.88
N PRO A 92 -15.97 15.84 0.85
CA PRO A 92 -16.48 16.45 2.07
C PRO A 92 -16.81 15.33 3.04
N ALA A 93 -16.30 15.44 4.28
CA ALA A 93 -16.55 14.51 5.37
C ALA A 93 -18.06 14.24 5.46
N VAL A 94 -18.50 13.07 4.98
CA VAL A 94 -19.90 12.70 5.08
C VAL A 94 -20.15 12.22 6.51
N GLY A 95 -20.82 13.08 7.26
CA GLY A 95 -21.79 12.70 8.26
C GLY A 95 -21.28 11.98 9.50
N ALA A 96 -21.00 12.78 10.53
CA ALA A 96 -21.34 12.40 11.90
C ALA A 96 -22.75 11.79 11.95
N ARG A 97 -22.88 10.57 12.48
CA ARG A 97 -24.09 10.08 13.16
C ARG A 97 -23.71 9.12 14.26
#